data_AF-A0A6B0GP25-F1
#
_entry.id   AF-A0A6B0GP25-F1
#
_cell.length_a   1.000
_cell.length_b   1.000
_cell.length_c   1.000
_cell.angle_alpha   90.00
_cell.angle_beta   90.00
_cell.angle_gamma   90.00
#
_symmetry.space_group_name_H-M   'P 1'
#
loop_
_entity.id
_entity.type
_entity.pdbx_description
1 polymer ?
#
loop_
_entity_poly.entity_id
_entity_poly.type
_entity_poly.pdbx_seq_one_letter_code
_entity_poly.pdbx_strand_id
1 'polypeptide(L)'
;MLQSTLNEFSRSEPQPQCPLCSNLPADEKLYRERKTLVHLYKDHNRTQKEIASDLDCSRTTVKTWFKKHDITTSRFEYEIPKPKLNEWYHDREWTIQQIADHIGCSYLAVHHRMELHGIERRPSRLPDDPDADLRYRDESFLREKYHGEGLSKGELAELCSVTESAIQASLLRHDIDARSYSAAQRLRRE
;
A
#
# COMPACT_ATOMS: atom_id res chain seq x y z
N MET A 1 2.60 -5.28 -51.95
CA MET A 1 2.11 -6.37 -51.08
C MET A 1 3.22 -6.71 -50.10
N LEU A 2 3.16 -6.14 -48.90
CA LEU A 2 4.22 -6.26 -47.89
C LEU A 2 3.93 -7.46 -46.99
N GLN A 3 4.87 -8.40 -47.07
CA GLN A 3 5.20 -9.53 -46.20
C GLN A 3 4.38 -9.74 -44.92
N SER A 4 3.56 -10.81 -44.96
CA SER A 4 3.12 -11.55 -43.78
C SER A 4 4.19 -12.59 -43.42
N THR A 5 5.14 -12.23 -42.54
CA THR A 5 5.96 -13.24 -41.85
C THR A 5 5.39 -13.43 -40.46
N LEU A 6 4.73 -14.57 -40.30
CA LEU A 6 4.15 -15.08 -39.07
C LEU A 6 5.20 -15.12 -37.95
N ASN A 7 4.74 -14.60 -36.83
CA ASN A 7 5.30 -14.61 -35.49
C ASN A 7 5.75 -16.04 -35.07
N GLU A 8 7.02 -16.36 -35.27
CA GLU A 8 7.63 -17.66 -34.94
C GLU A 8 8.34 -17.63 -33.56
N PHE A 9 7.75 -16.94 -32.59
CA PHE A 9 8.31 -16.77 -31.24
C PHE A 9 7.34 -17.30 -30.16
N SER A 10 7.16 -18.62 -30.11
CA SER A 10 6.72 -19.35 -28.91
C SER A 10 6.79 -20.86 -29.15
N ARG A 11 8.01 -21.38 -29.32
CA ARG A 11 8.31 -22.74 -28.88
C ARG A 11 8.99 -22.59 -27.53
N SER A 12 8.18 -22.60 -26.49
CA SER A 12 8.61 -22.78 -25.11
C SER A 12 9.47 -24.04 -25.05
N GLU A 13 10.79 -23.85 -24.95
CA GLU A 13 11.70 -24.94 -24.59
C GLU A 13 11.16 -25.58 -23.30
N PRO A 14 10.96 -26.91 -23.27
CA PRO A 14 10.52 -27.58 -22.06
C PRO A 14 11.60 -27.36 -21.00
N GLN A 15 11.25 -26.57 -19.98
CA GLN A 15 12.08 -26.35 -18.80
C GLN A 15 12.58 -27.71 -18.28
N PRO A 16 13.87 -27.82 -17.90
CA PRO A 16 14.44 -29.08 -17.45
C PRO A 16 13.57 -29.65 -16.34
N GLN A 17 12.97 -30.82 -16.60
CA GLN A 17 12.03 -31.43 -15.68
C GLN A 17 12.76 -31.70 -14.36
N CYS A 18 12.36 -30.97 -13.31
CA CYS A 18 12.92 -31.14 -11.99
C CYS A 18 12.66 -32.59 -11.53
N PRO A 19 13.69 -33.38 -11.18
CA PRO A 19 13.55 -34.80 -10.83
C PRO A 19 12.69 -35.03 -9.58
N LEU A 20 12.47 -33.99 -8.78
CA LEU A 20 11.48 -33.99 -7.70
C LEU A 20 10.05 -33.88 -8.23
N CYS A 21 9.80 -33.10 -9.29
CA CYS A 21 8.47 -32.90 -9.88
C CYS A 21 8.03 -34.05 -10.82
N SER A 22 8.97 -34.75 -11.46
CA SER A 22 8.66 -35.83 -12.43
C SER A 22 8.43 -37.20 -11.79
N ASN A 23 8.75 -37.35 -10.50
CA ASN A 23 8.67 -38.60 -9.75
C ASN A 23 7.97 -38.35 -8.39
N LEU A 24 6.88 -37.59 -8.38
CA LEU A 24 6.07 -37.37 -7.19
C LEU A 24 5.16 -38.60 -6.99
N PRO A 25 5.42 -39.50 -6.03
CA PRO A 25 4.55 -40.65 -5.78
C PRO A 25 3.16 -40.16 -5.35
N ALA A 26 2.13 -40.64 -6.05
CA ALA A 26 0.76 -40.16 -5.92
C ALA A 26 0.08 -40.46 -4.55
N ASP A 27 0.79 -41.03 -3.57
CA ASP A 27 0.14 -41.62 -2.39
C ASP A 27 0.91 -41.53 -1.06
N GLU A 28 1.62 -40.44 -0.78
CA GLU A 28 2.05 -40.23 0.62
C GLU A 28 2.13 -38.76 1.04
N LYS A 29 0.95 -38.11 1.15
CA LYS A 29 0.71 -36.84 1.88
C LYS A 29 1.91 -35.88 1.94
N LEU A 30 2.54 -35.59 0.80
CA LEU A 30 3.82 -34.87 0.71
C LEU A 30 3.72 -33.41 1.20
N TYR A 31 2.50 -32.88 1.30
CA TYR A 31 2.19 -31.62 1.98
C TYR A 31 2.58 -31.61 3.47
N ARG A 32 2.89 -32.77 4.08
CA ARG A 32 3.35 -32.88 5.47
C ARG A 32 4.85 -32.65 5.61
N GLU A 33 5.59 -32.76 4.52
CA GLU A 33 7.05 -32.63 4.56
C GLU A 33 7.47 -31.18 4.37
N ARG A 34 8.26 -30.68 5.32
CA ARG A 34 8.80 -29.31 5.23
C ARG A 34 9.63 -29.11 3.97
N LYS A 35 10.47 -30.10 3.60
CA LYS A 35 11.37 -30.01 2.45
C LYS A 35 10.59 -29.80 1.16
N THR A 36 9.54 -30.59 0.94
CA THR A 36 8.67 -30.51 -0.24
C THR A 36 7.94 -29.18 -0.31
N LEU A 37 7.36 -28.72 0.80
CA LEU A 37 6.68 -27.41 0.83
C LEU A 37 7.64 -26.24 0.60
N VAL A 38 8.85 -26.28 1.17
CA VAL A 38 9.87 -25.23 0.98
C VAL A 38 10.38 -25.23 -0.45
N HIS A 39 10.66 -26.39 -1.04
CA HIS A 39 11.13 -26.52 -2.42
C HIS A 39 10.11 -25.98 -3.42
N LEU A 40 8.83 -26.33 -3.26
CA LEU A 40 7.76 -25.84 -4.13
C LEU A 40 7.51 -24.33 -3.94
N TYR A 41 7.64 -23.82 -2.71
CA TYR A 41 7.39 -22.41 -2.40
C TYR A 41 8.57 -21.48 -2.74
N LYS A 42 9.80 -21.85 -2.36
CA LYS A 42 11.01 -21.02 -2.54
C LYS A 42 11.70 -21.27 -3.87
N ASP A 43 11.88 -22.53 -4.27
CA ASP A 43 12.69 -22.85 -5.45
C ASP A 43 11.87 -22.76 -6.75
N HIS A 44 10.57 -23.09 -6.67
CA HIS A 44 9.65 -23.06 -7.81
C HIS A 44 8.69 -21.86 -7.78
N ASN A 45 8.82 -20.98 -6.78
CA ASN A 45 8.01 -19.77 -6.60
C ASN A 45 6.48 -20.01 -6.66
N ARG A 46 6.01 -21.21 -6.30
CA ARG A 46 4.60 -21.57 -6.39
C ARG A 46 3.80 -20.99 -5.25
N THR A 47 2.58 -20.58 -5.55
CA THR A 47 1.64 -20.10 -4.54
C THR A 47 1.04 -21.26 -3.75
N GLN A 48 0.56 -21.00 -2.53
CA GLN A 48 -0.15 -22.03 -1.73
C GLN A 48 -1.34 -22.67 -2.45
N LYS A 49 -1.93 -21.97 -3.44
CA LYS A 49 -3.04 -22.48 -4.25
C LYS A 49 -2.53 -23.47 -5.30
N GLU A 50 -1.43 -23.14 -5.98
CA GLU A 50 -0.81 -24.03 -6.96
C GLU A 50 -0.21 -25.26 -6.28
N ILE A 51 0.47 -25.09 -5.14
CA ILE A 51 0.98 -26.19 -4.31
C ILE A 51 -0.18 -27.10 -3.86
N ALA A 52 -1.34 -26.51 -3.52
CA ALA A 52 -2.53 -27.27 -3.16
C ALA A 52 -3.05 -28.10 -4.34
N SER A 53 -3.10 -27.53 -5.54
CA SER A 53 -3.48 -28.24 -6.76
C SER A 53 -2.48 -29.33 -7.16
N ASP A 54 -1.18 -29.08 -7.02
CA ASP A 54 -0.12 -30.04 -7.36
C ASP A 54 -0.08 -31.23 -6.39
N LEU A 55 -0.44 -31.03 -5.12
CA LEU A 55 -0.43 -32.04 -4.07
C LEU A 55 -1.82 -32.63 -3.75
N ASP A 56 -2.80 -32.38 -4.62
CA ASP A 56 -4.20 -32.77 -4.49
C ASP A 56 -4.75 -32.56 -3.06
N CYS A 57 -4.54 -31.36 -2.53
CA CYS A 57 -4.94 -31.02 -1.17
C CYS A 57 -5.58 -29.64 -1.09
N SER A 58 -6.29 -29.37 0.00
CA SER A 58 -6.89 -28.04 0.18
C SER A 58 -5.81 -26.98 0.49
N ARG A 59 -6.01 -25.74 0.01
CA ARG A 59 -5.17 -24.59 0.40
C ARG A 59 -5.07 -24.44 1.92
N THR A 60 -6.14 -24.76 2.65
CA THR A 60 -6.19 -24.71 4.12
C THR A 60 -5.26 -25.75 4.75
N THR A 61 -5.16 -26.94 4.15
CA THR A 61 -4.19 -27.98 4.53
C THR A 61 -2.77 -27.45 4.38
N VAL A 62 -2.43 -26.90 3.23
CA VAL A 62 -1.11 -26.30 2.96
C VAL A 62 -0.80 -25.19 3.97
N LYS A 63 -1.73 -24.24 4.20
CA LYS A 63 -1.57 -23.16 5.19
C LYS A 63 -1.28 -23.68 6.60
N THR A 64 -1.95 -24.75 7.01
CA THR A 64 -1.78 -25.36 8.33
C THR A 64 -0.37 -25.95 8.48
N TRP A 65 0.13 -26.63 7.44
CA TRP A 65 1.46 -27.22 7.46
C TRP A 65 2.58 -26.18 7.31
N PHE A 66 2.37 -25.10 6.56
CA PHE A 66 3.26 -23.94 6.56
C PHE A 66 3.41 -23.35 7.97
N LYS A 67 2.29 -23.16 8.68
CA LYS A 67 2.31 -22.68 10.07
C LYS A 67 3.02 -23.66 11.01
N LYS A 68 2.79 -24.97 10.85
CA LYS A 68 3.39 -26.01 11.69
C LYS A 68 4.91 -26.13 11.49
N HIS A 69 5.38 -25.89 10.27
CA HIS A 69 6.81 -25.97 9.90
C HIS A 69 7.54 -24.62 9.95
N ASP A 70 6.87 -23.59 10.47
CA ASP A 70 7.34 -22.20 10.52
C ASP A 70 7.89 -21.71 9.17
N ILE A 71 7.22 -22.13 8.08
CA ILE A 71 7.51 -21.64 6.74
C ILE A 71 6.83 -20.27 6.66
N THR A 72 7.60 -19.22 6.93
CA THR A 72 7.13 -17.84 6.85
C THR A 72 6.54 -17.59 5.47
N THR A 73 5.21 -17.49 5.39
CA THR A 73 4.46 -17.18 4.17
C THR A 73 4.61 -15.70 3.78
N SER A 74 5.66 -15.04 4.26
CA SER A 74 5.95 -13.68 3.88
C SER A 74 6.33 -13.71 2.41
N ARG A 75 5.33 -13.54 1.55
CA ARG A 75 5.50 -13.26 0.12
C ARG A 75 6.41 -12.05 -0.13
N PHE A 76 6.73 -11.31 0.92
CA PHE A 76 7.57 -10.12 0.91
C PHE A 76 8.71 -10.35 1.90
N GLU A 77 9.73 -11.09 1.45
CA GLU A 77 11.00 -11.26 2.17
C GLU A 77 11.79 -9.93 2.19
N TYR A 78 11.35 -8.93 1.40
CA TYR A 78 11.95 -7.61 1.38
C TYR A 78 11.50 -6.77 2.58
N GLU A 79 12.32 -6.76 3.63
CA GLU A 79 12.27 -5.75 4.68
C GLU A 79 12.76 -4.43 4.07
N ILE A 80 11.83 -3.53 3.72
CA ILE A 80 12.17 -2.21 3.20
C ILE A 80 12.71 -1.38 4.36
N PRO A 81 14.00 -0.97 4.36
CA PRO A 81 14.52 -0.14 5.44
C PRO A 81 13.81 1.21 5.46
N LYS A 82 13.39 1.68 6.65
CA LYS A 82 12.83 3.02 6.88
C LYS A 82 13.56 4.14 6.11
N PRO A 83 14.90 4.27 6.13
CA PRO A 83 15.58 5.36 5.44
C PRO A 83 15.38 5.33 3.92
N LYS A 84 15.35 4.14 3.31
CA LYS A 84 15.13 3.99 1.87
C LYS A 84 13.70 4.30 1.47
N LEU A 85 12.74 3.85 2.29
CA LEU A 85 11.33 4.15 2.07
C LEU A 85 11.06 5.66 2.19
N ASN A 86 11.72 6.33 3.15
CA ASN A 86 11.64 7.78 3.30
C ASN A 86 12.27 8.54 2.12
N GLU A 87 13.45 8.10 1.67
CA GLU A 87 14.13 8.66 0.49
C GLU A 87 13.23 8.57 -0.75
N TRP A 88 12.67 7.38 -1.04
CA TRP A 88 11.82 7.21 -2.22
C TRP A 88 10.52 8.01 -2.13
N TYR A 89 9.89 8.05 -0.95
CA TYR A 89 8.57 8.65 -0.78
C TYR A 89 8.58 10.18 -0.60
N HIS A 90 9.54 10.70 0.17
CA HIS A 90 9.68 12.13 0.44
C HIS A 90 10.68 12.81 -0.47
N ASP A 91 11.91 12.28 -0.62
CA ASP A 91 12.97 12.97 -1.38
C ASP A 91 12.77 12.86 -2.89
N ARG A 92 12.33 11.68 -3.36
CA ARG A 92 12.10 11.41 -4.79
C ARG A 92 10.64 11.56 -5.22
N GLU A 93 9.75 11.80 -4.27
CA GLU A 93 8.32 11.99 -4.49
C GLU A 93 7.59 10.81 -5.17
N TRP A 94 8.09 9.59 -5.00
CA TRP A 94 7.45 8.43 -5.60
C TRP A 94 6.11 8.12 -4.93
N THR A 95 5.15 7.72 -5.74
CA THR A 95 3.88 7.16 -5.26
C THR A 95 4.12 5.79 -4.63
N ILE A 96 3.21 5.40 -3.72
CA ILE A 96 3.20 4.06 -3.10
C ILE A 96 3.19 2.97 -4.19
N GLN A 97 2.48 3.21 -5.30
CA GLN A 97 2.41 2.28 -6.43
C GLN A 97 3.77 2.16 -7.14
N GLN A 98 4.44 3.28 -7.44
CA GLN A 98 5.78 3.24 -8.05
C GLN A 98 6.81 2.55 -7.15
N ILE A 99 6.76 2.79 -5.84
CA ILE A 99 7.61 2.08 -4.87
C ILE A 99 7.30 0.59 -4.89
N ALA A 100 6.02 0.22 -4.95
CA ALA A 100 5.60 -1.17 -5.01
C ALA A 100 6.10 -1.86 -6.28
N ASP A 101 5.93 -1.22 -7.43
CA ASP A 101 6.37 -1.72 -8.74
C ASP A 101 7.91 -1.84 -8.80
N HIS A 102 8.63 -0.86 -8.24
CA HIS A 102 10.09 -0.88 -8.18
C HIS A 102 10.65 -2.04 -7.34
N ILE A 103 9.98 -2.37 -6.23
CA ILE A 103 10.39 -3.42 -5.30
C ILE A 103 9.82 -4.79 -5.73
N GLY A 104 8.84 -4.81 -6.64
CA GLY A 104 8.09 -6.01 -7.01
C GLY A 104 7.16 -6.50 -5.91
N CYS A 105 6.63 -5.59 -5.08
CA CYS A 105 5.68 -5.90 -4.01
C CYS A 105 4.29 -5.30 -4.30
N SER A 106 3.30 -5.66 -3.49
CA SER A 106 1.98 -5.02 -3.61
C SER A 106 1.97 -3.65 -2.92
N TYR A 107 1.14 -2.73 -3.39
CA TYR A 107 1.00 -1.41 -2.75
C TYR A 107 0.57 -1.52 -1.26
N LEU A 108 -0.22 -2.54 -0.89
CA LEU A 108 -0.56 -2.81 0.51
C LEU A 108 0.66 -3.20 1.35
N ALA A 109 1.63 -3.89 0.75
CA ALA A 109 2.86 -4.24 1.46
C ALA A 109 3.65 -2.97 1.80
N VAL A 110 3.78 -2.05 0.85
CA VAL A 110 4.42 -0.74 1.09
C VAL A 110 3.65 0.06 2.13
N HIS A 111 2.32 0.10 2.04
CA HIS A 111 1.45 0.80 2.98
C HIS A 111 1.61 0.30 4.42
N HIS A 112 1.58 -1.01 4.63
CA HIS A 112 1.80 -1.61 5.95
C HIS A 112 3.22 -1.34 6.48
N ARG A 113 4.23 -1.28 5.61
CA ARG A 113 5.60 -0.93 5.99
C ARG A 113 5.74 0.56 6.37
N MET A 114 5.03 1.44 5.69
CA MET A 114 4.97 2.86 6.09
C MET A 114 4.34 3.01 7.49
N GLU A 115 3.26 2.27 7.77
CA GLU A 115 2.64 2.27 9.11
C GLU A 115 3.59 1.72 10.17
N LEU A 116 4.25 0.59 9.90
CA LEU A 116 5.19 -0.05 10.84
C LEU A 116 6.41 0.84 11.15
N HIS A 117 6.88 1.62 10.17
CA HIS A 117 7.99 2.55 10.35
C HIS A 117 7.57 3.95 10.83
N GLY A 118 6.27 4.21 10.96
CA GLY A 118 5.72 5.52 11.32
C GLY A 118 6.09 6.61 10.32
N ILE A 119 6.02 6.31 9.02
CA ILE A 119 6.26 7.28 7.94
C ILE A 119 4.94 7.97 7.63
N GLU A 120 4.90 9.29 7.78
CA GLU A 120 3.72 10.08 7.51
C GLU A 120 3.37 10.06 6.03
N ARG A 121 2.08 9.94 5.72
CA ARG A 121 1.62 9.94 4.34
C ARG A 121 1.60 11.35 3.80
N ARG A 122 2.08 11.50 2.56
CA ARG A 122 1.83 12.69 1.76
C ARG A 122 0.32 12.93 1.72
N PRO A 123 -0.15 14.16 1.94
CA PRO A 123 -1.57 14.47 1.94
C PRO A 123 -2.21 14.01 0.62
N SER A 124 -3.28 13.22 0.75
CA SER A 124 -3.92 12.49 -0.35
C SER A 124 -4.64 13.37 -1.38
N ARG A 125 -4.78 14.66 -1.09
CA ARG A 125 -5.33 15.66 -2.01
C ARG A 125 -4.40 16.85 -1.97
N LEU A 126 -3.66 17.12 -3.04
CA LEU A 126 -3.18 18.48 -3.28
C LEU A 126 -4.41 19.36 -3.53
N PRO A 127 -4.38 20.64 -3.17
CA PRO A 127 -5.45 21.55 -3.56
C PRO A 127 -5.54 21.57 -5.10
N ASP A 128 -6.73 21.79 -5.65
CA ASP A 128 -6.91 21.91 -7.10
C ASP A 128 -6.16 23.13 -7.66
N ASP A 129 -5.90 24.12 -6.81
CA ASP A 129 -5.12 25.31 -7.12
C ASP A 129 -3.63 25.10 -6.74
N PRO A 130 -2.67 25.26 -7.69
CA PRO A 130 -1.24 25.13 -7.41
C PRO A 130 -0.67 26.24 -6.51
N ASP A 131 -1.33 27.39 -6.41
CA ASP A 131 -0.92 28.52 -5.56
C ASP A 131 -1.57 28.47 -4.16
N ALA A 132 -2.33 27.40 -3.87
CA ALA A 132 -2.96 27.22 -2.58
C ALA A 132 -1.95 27.13 -1.43
N ASP A 133 -2.23 27.91 -0.39
CA ASP A 133 -1.39 27.98 0.80
C ASP A 133 -1.61 26.75 1.67
N LEU A 134 -0.64 25.84 1.73
CA LEU A 134 -0.75 24.59 2.48
C LEU A 134 -0.76 24.77 4.01
N ARG A 135 -0.59 25.99 4.55
CA ARG A 135 -0.60 26.26 6.00
C ARG A 135 -1.91 25.87 6.67
N TYR A 136 -3.04 25.83 5.96
CA TYR A 136 -4.30 25.29 6.50
C TYR A 136 -4.22 23.80 6.90
N ARG A 137 -3.14 23.10 6.55
CA ARG A 137 -2.90 21.71 6.96
C ARG A 137 -2.16 21.60 8.29
N ASP A 138 -1.61 22.70 8.79
CA ASP A 138 -0.99 22.74 10.10
C ASP A 138 -2.05 22.94 11.18
N GLU A 139 -1.96 22.14 12.25
CA GLU A 139 -2.90 22.21 13.37
C GLU A 139 -2.82 23.55 14.09
N SER A 140 -1.59 24.05 14.34
CA SER A 140 -1.36 25.27 15.11
C SER A 140 -1.92 26.47 14.38
N PHE A 141 -1.64 26.57 13.07
CA PHE A 141 -2.21 27.60 12.20
C PHE A 141 -3.74 27.57 12.22
N LEU A 142 -4.35 26.39 12.05
CA LEU A 142 -5.80 26.27 12.08
C LEU A 142 -6.38 26.63 13.44
N ARG A 143 -5.79 26.19 14.56
CA ARG A 143 -6.29 26.52 15.90
C ARG A 143 -6.18 28.01 16.19
N GLU A 144 -5.07 28.64 15.82
CA GLU A 144 -4.87 30.08 16.00
C GLU A 144 -5.86 30.89 15.15
N LYS A 145 -5.94 30.63 13.85
CA LYS A 145 -6.84 31.39 12.96
C LYS A 145 -8.31 31.09 13.21
N TYR A 146 -8.66 29.83 13.45
CA TYR A 146 -10.02 29.43 13.76
C TYR A 146 -10.35 29.91 15.19
N HIS A 147 -9.84 29.29 16.26
CA HIS A 147 -10.26 29.64 17.62
C HIS A 147 -9.72 30.98 18.14
N GLY A 148 -8.49 31.35 17.81
CA GLY A 148 -7.86 32.59 18.30
C GLY A 148 -8.40 33.85 17.62
N GLU A 149 -8.28 33.93 16.30
CA GLU A 149 -8.70 35.11 15.52
C GLU A 149 -10.18 35.07 15.13
N GLY A 150 -10.83 33.93 15.26
CA GLY A 150 -12.26 33.83 15.07
C GLY A 150 -12.72 33.54 13.64
N LEU A 151 -11.82 33.33 12.67
CA LEU A 151 -12.16 33.21 11.25
C LEU A 151 -13.12 32.05 10.97
N SER A 152 -14.12 32.27 10.13
CA SER A 152 -15.01 31.23 9.64
C SER A 152 -14.29 30.29 8.66
N LYS A 153 -14.92 29.15 8.35
CA LYS A 153 -14.39 28.18 7.37
C LYS A 153 -14.25 28.79 5.97
N GLY A 154 -15.16 29.70 5.59
CA GLY A 154 -15.10 30.46 4.34
C GLY A 154 -13.94 31.44 4.29
N GLU A 155 -13.73 32.22 5.34
CA GLU A 155 -12.60 33.16 5.41
C GLU A 155 -11.25 32.44 5.40
N LEU A 156 -11.15 31.27 6.05
CA LEU A 156 -9.96 30.43 5.98
C LEU A 156 -9.73 29.83 4.59
N ALA A 157 -10.81 29.46 3.91
CA ALA A 157 -10.77 28.92 2.56
C ALA A 157 -10.27 29.98 1.56
N GLU A 158 -10.79 31.20 1.65
CA GLU A 158 -10.32 32.35 0.88
C GLU A 158 -8.87 32.70 1.21
N LEU A 159 -8.51 32.75 2.49
CA LEU A 159 -7.14 33.06 2.93
C LEU A 159 -6.12 32.08 2.36
N CYS A 160 -6.49 30.81 2.26
CA CYS A 160 -5.58 29.76 1.81
C CYS A 160 -5.76 29.38 0.33
N SER A 161 -6.62 30.09 -0.41
CA SER A 161 -7.00 29.76 -1.79
C SER A 161 -7.44 28.29 -1.95
N VAL A 162 -8.23 27.78 -1.01
CA VAL A 162 -8.77 26.41 -1.04
C VAL A 162 -10.29 26.42 -0.88
N THR A 163 -10.91 25.26 -1.05
CA THR A 163 -12.34 25.12 -0.79
C THR A 163 -12.63 25.01 0.71
N GLU A 164 -13.82 25.44 1.14
CA GLU A 164 -14.27 25.25 2.52
C GLU A 164 -14.24 23.78 2.96
N SER A 165 -14.52 22.86 2.03
CA SER A 165 -14.43 21.42 2.27
C SER A 165 -13.00 20.97 2.59
N ALA A 166 -11.98 21.60 2.00
CA ALA A 166 -10.58 21.32 2.32
C ALA A 166 -10.24 21.76 3.75
N ILE A 167 -10.70 22.94 4.17
CA ILE A 167 -10.56 23.42 5.55
C ILE A 167 -11.30 22.50 6.52
N GLN A 168 -12.55 22.14 6.23
CA GLN A 168 -13.35 21.24 7.07
C GLN A 168 -12.68 19.88 7.24
N ALA A 169 -12.17 19.28 6.15
CA ALA A 169 -11.44 18.03 6.22
C ALA A 169 -10.15 18.15 7.05
N SER A 170 -9.53 19.34 7.05
CA SER A 170 -8.34 19.62 7.86
C SER A 170 -8.64 19.78 9.35
N LEU A 171 -9.70 20.52 9.69
CA LEU A 171 -10.19 20.64 11.07
C LEU A 171 -10.57 19.27 11.65
N LEU A 172 -11.28 18.44 10.89
CA LEU A 172 -11.64 17.07 11.30
C LEU A 172 -10.42 16.17 11.49
N ARG A 173 -9.39 16.33 10.66
CA ARG A 173 -8.15 15.54 10.77
C ARG A 173 -7.38 15.85 12.05
N HIS A 174 -7.42 17.10 12.47
CA HIS A 174 -6.72 17.60 13.66
C HIS A 174 -7.59 17.64 14.92
N ASP A 175 -8.79 17.04 14.86
CA ASP A 175 -9.74 17.02 15.97
C ASP A 175 -9.99 18.43 16.56
N ILE A 176 -10.12 19.41 15.67
CA ILE A 176 -10.42 20.80 16.04
C ILE A 176 -11.94 20.94 16.09
N ASP A 177 -12.47 21.10 17.30
CA ASP A 177 -13.90 21.19 17.56
C ASP A 177 -14.59 22.26 16.71
N ALA A 178 -15.72 21.89 16.13
CA ALA A 178 -16.57 22.84 15.42
C ALA A 178 -17.04 23.91 16.43
N ARG A 179 -16.65 25.16 16.20
CA ARG A 179 -17.17 26.27 17.01
C ARG A 179 -18.69 26.26 16.90
N SER A 180 -19.35 26.15 18.05
CA SER A 180 -20.80 26.03 18.08
C SER A 180 -21.43 27.25 17.39
N TYR A 181 -22.49 26.98 16.64
CA TYR A 181 -23.16 27.90 15.72
C TYR A 181 -23.60 29.24 16.35
N SER A 182 -23.59 29.35 17.69
CA SER A 182 -24.14 30.48 18.46
C SER A 182 -23.16 31.62 18.78
N ALA A 183 -21.85 31.43 18.67
CA ALA A 183 -20.86 32.49 18.92
C ALA A 183 -20.62 33.38 17.69
N ALA A 184 -20.57 32.79 16.50
CA ALA A 184 -20.22 33.50 15.25
C ALA A 184 -21.34 34.43 14.73
N GLN A 185 -22.61 34.13 15.01
CA GLN A 185 -23.72 34.96 14.54
C GLN A 185 -23.92 36.24 15.37
N ARG A 186 -23.36 36.30 16.59
CA ARG A 186 -23.44 37.49 17.45
C ARG A 186 -22.55 38.64 16.98
N LEU A 187 -21.36 38.32 16.45
CA LEU A 187 -20.39 39.32 15.96
C LEU A 187 -20.70 39.92 14.58
N ARG A 188 -21.60 39.32 13.79
CA ARG A 188 -22.03 39.86 12.48
C ARG A 188 -23.23 40.83 12.57
N ARG A 189 -23.74 41.09 13.78
CA ARG A 189 -24.94 41.93 14.01
C ARG A 189 -24.68 43.22 14.78
N GLU A 190 -23.41 43.54 15.06
CA GLU A 190 -22.97 44.85 15.58
C GLU A 190 -22.20 45.59 14.48
#